data_AF-A0A067RC90-F1
#
_entry.id   AF-A0A067RC90-F1
#
_cell.length_a   1.000
_cell.length_b   1.000
_cell.length_c   1.000
_cell.angle_alpha   90.00
_cell.angle_beta   90.00
_cell.angle_gamma   90.00
#
_symmetry.space_group_name_H-M   'P 1'
#
loop_
_entity.id
_entity.type
_entity.pdbx_description
1 polymer ?
#
loop_
_entity_poly.entity_id
_entity_poly.type
_entity_poly.pdbx_seq_one_letter_code
_entity_poly.pdbx_strand_id
1 'polypeptide(L)'
;MYKADHYVPSRDDRILEANRYIEADEFERLGDLNARAVIIQRHWMGYMARKRFAKMKMEHEEYLKWDREEILRSERELDEQLRKETARKIFPRTRADYEMLYATVENWRKAEVKRISNIKIDAEKKAEFCLLLKKEIESLNTIERHRLELKKEKLAKKELSIIEKCATPITWLGSNGKEVSMETVHIQRAKELKELYYIMCKENVTAKERIELLMSLKYVLKSYNPKLTNELISLFERECNSLMHGVKAKDLATLRQRTQKLFIELMKDPEFNPEAAKHVAFDWKGNEGKMHFCRQCQRFKVFNEFSFSAKTQTLEKCISCAWTDETARSRNDLESYRFMIRALRREERRLKCFSSLAFIMQDKDFYNLIVNMWQCHSPLSEEADPYKLCLGRWDVTKDWTPWNCVILTNDEMRAHVNVKNIKETYAQNFIADVGLKHRMAERKFSHLFKYDKQYAASGKWFAVTDAKGYKSQPQ
;
A
#
# COMPACT_ATOMS: atom_id res chain seq x y z
N MET A 1 68.93 -38.90 69.33
CA MET A 1 69.49 -39.97 70.19
C MET A 1 70.04 -39.31 71.45
N TYR A 2 69.46 -39.60 72.60
CA TYR A 2 69.91 -39.06 73.88
C TYR A 2 71.28 -39.65 74.24
N LYS A 3 72.28 -38.80 74.50
CA LYS A 3 73.58 -39.18 75.06
C LYS A 3 73.71 -38.52 76.44
N ALA A 4 74.01 -39.30 77.46
CA ALA A 4 74.00 -38.85 78.86
C ALA A 4 74.97 -37.69 79.14
N ASP A 5 76.05 -37.58 78.36
CA ASP A 5 77.15 -36.66 78.67
C ASP A 5 76.90 -35.22 78.19
N HIS A 6 75.89 -34.97 77.34
CA HIS A 6 75.53 -33.64 76.82
C HIS A 6 74.00 -33.48 76.77
N TYR A 7 73.44 -32.66 77.67
CA TYR A 7 72.00 -32.37 77.73
C TYR A 7 71.65 -31.19 76.81
N VAL A 8 70.98 -31.46 75.70
CA VAL A 8 70.33 -30.43 74.87
C VAL A 8 68.86 -30.31 75.32
N PRO A 9 68.42 -29.15 75.85
CA PRO A 9 67.05 -28.99 76.33
C PRO A 9 66.07 -29.02 75.16
N SER A 10 65.16 -30.00 75.18
CA SER A 10 64.09 -30.09 74.20
C SER A 10 62.95 -29.14 74.58
N ARG A 11 62.99 -27.91 74.05
CA ARG A 11 61.97 -26.87 74.33
C ARG A 11 60.80 -26.88 73.35
N ASP A 12 60.97 -27.50 72.19
CA ASP A 12 59.95 -27.52 71.12
C ASP A 12 59.40 -28.93 70.82
N ASP A 13 59.89 -29.98 71.48
CA ASP A 13 59.34 -31.33 71.23
C ASP A 13 57.98 -31.48 71.90
N ARG A 14 57.00 -31.95 71.11
CA ARG A 14 55.67 -32.33 71.60
C ARG A 14 55.59 -33.84 71.71
N ILE A 15 55.24 -34.32 72.90
CA ILE A 15 54.90 -35.72 73.12
C ILE A 15 53.50 -35.93 72.55
N LEU A 16 53.41 -36.64 71.42
CA LEU A 16 52.14 -37.00 70.80
C LEU A 16 51.76 -38.40 71.28
N GLU A 17 50.54 -38.56 71.78
CA GLU A 17 49.95 -39.88 71.96
C GLU A 17 49.54 -40.42 70.59
N ALA A 18 50.00 -41.64 70.27
CA ALA A 18 49.64 -42.30 69.04
C ALA A 18 48.14 -42.66 69.10
N ASN A 19 47.32 -41.92 68.36
CA ASN A 19 45.97 -42.36 68.05
C ASN A 19 46.04 -43.72 67.34
N ARG A 20 44.98 -44.54 67.47
CA ARG A 20 44.89 -45.86 66.81
C ARG A 20 45.30 -45.72 65.35
N TYR A 21 46.45 -46.31 65.01
CA TYR A 21 46.92 -46.37 63.65
C TYR A 21 46.00 -47.31 62.87
N ILE A 22 45.39 -46.80 61.80
CA ILE A 22 44.53 -47.57 60.92
C ILE A 22 45.37 -47.91 59.70
N GLU A 23 45.58 -49.20 59.45
CA GLU A 23 46.28 -49.67 58.26
C GLU A 23 45.51 -49.30 56.99
N ALA A 24 46.20 -49.14 55.85
CA ALA A 24 45.56 -48.73 54.59
C ALA A 24 44.38 -49.64 54.21
N ASP A 25 44.54 -50.94 54.41
CA ASP A 25 43.51 -51.95 54.15
C ASP A 25 42.34 -51.89 55.15
N GLU A 26 42.58 -51.45 56.40
CA GLU A 26 41.51 -51.20 57.38
C GLU A 26 40.77 -49.88 57.05
N PHE A 27 41.47 -48.86 56.54
CA PHE A 27 40.85 -47.59 56.12
C PHE A 27 39.95 -47.76 54.89
N GLU A 28 40.37 -48.57 53.91
CA GLU A 28 39.54 -48.97 52.76
C GLU A 28 38.35 -49.85 53.17
N ARG A 29 38.46 -50.62 54.26
CA ARG A 29 37.36 -51.44 54.81
C ARG A 29 36.38 -50.64 55.68
N LEU A 30 36.86 -49.67 56.46
CA LEU A 30 36.04 -48.80 57.35
C LEU A 30 35.39 -47.64 56.59
N GLY A 31 36.09 -47.10 55.61
CA GLY A 31 35.56 -46.14 54.68
C GLY A 31 35.04 -46.87 53.46
N ASP A 32 33.74 -47.18 53.43
CA ASP A 32 33.06 -47.57 52.19
C ASP A 32 33.03 -46.34 51.25
N LEU A 33 34.21 -46.00 50.72
CA LEU A 33 34.49 -44.87 49.85
C LEU A 33 33.64 -45.00 48.59
N ASN A 34 33.36 -46.24 48.16
CA ASN A 34 32.43 -46.53 47.09
C ASN A 34 30.99 -46.16 47.47
N ALA A 35 30.46 -46.55 48.62
CA ALA A 35 29.13 -46.11 49.04
C ALA A 35 29.02 -44.59 49.21
N ARG A 36 30.06 -43.94 49.76
CA ARG A 36 30.10 -42.47 49.87
C ARG A 36 30.19 -41.80 48.50
N ALA A 37 30.97 -42.35 47.57
CA ALA A 37 31.04 -41.89 46.19
C ALA A 37 29.69 -42.04 45.48
N VAL A 38 28.99 -43.15 45.67
CA VAL A 38 27.63 -43.36 45.13
C VAL A 38 26.64 -42.34 45.68
N ILE A 39 26.71 -42.01 46.97
CA ILE A 39 25.88 -40.95 47.58
C ILE A 39 26.18 -39.60 46.92
N ILE A 40 27.46 -39.22 46.81
CA ILE A 40 27.88 -37.96 46.17
C ILE A 40 27.43 -37.93 44.70
N GLN A 41 27.64 -39.00 43.95
CA GLN A 41 27.22 -39.13 42.55
C GLN A 41 25.69 -39.03 42.41
N ARG A 42 24.92 -39.65 43.30
CA ARG A 42 23.44 -39.55 43.30
C ARG A 42 22.98 -38.12 43.55
N HIS A 43 23.57 -37.43 44.53
CA HIS A 43 23.25 -36.04 44.80
C HIS A 43 23.67 -35.12 43.65
N TRP A 44 24.82 -35.37 43.04
CA TRP A 44 25.31 -34.64 41.86
C TRP A 44 24.41 -34.83 40.64
N MET A 45 24.02 -36.07 40.31
CA MET A 45 23.07 -36.36 39.25
C MET A 45 21.72 -35.68 39.51
N GLY A 46 21.23 -35.71 40.75
CA GLY A 46 20.02 -34.99 41.15
C GLY A 46 20.14 -33.46 41.00
N TYR A 47 21.29 -32.88 41.36
CA TYR A 47 21.58 -31.47 41.14
C TYR A 47 21.61 -31.11 39.65
N MET A 48 22.31 -31.90 38.82
CA MET A 48 22.39 -31.69 37.38
C MET A 48 21.03 -31.81 36.69
N ALA A 49 20.20 -32.78 37.09
CA ALA A 49 18.83 -32.92 36.61
C ALA A 49 17.98 -31.70 36.97
N ARG A 50 18.04 -31.21 38.21
CA ARG A 50 17.34 -29.99 38.65
C ARG A 50 17.82 -28.76 37.90
N LYS A 51 19.13 -28.61 37.66
CA LYS A 51 19.70 -27.50 36.89
C LYS A 51 19.22 -27.52 35.43
N ARG A 52 19.18 -28.70 34.80
CA ARG A 52 18.64 -28.87 33.44
C ARG A 52 17.14 -28.56 33.39
N PHE A 53 16.37 -29.07 34.35
CA PHE A 53 14.95 -28.79 34.46
C PHE A 53 14.67 -27.30 34.69
N ALA A 54 15.44 -26.62 35.54
CA ALA A 54 15.31 -25.19 35.75
C ALA A 54 15.56 -24.39 34.46
N LYS A 55 16.57 -24.77 33.66
CA LYS A 55 16.83 -24.17 32.35
C LYS A 55 15.66 -24.41 31.38
N MET A 56 15.18 -25.65 31.27
CA MET A 56 14.03 -25.97 30.41
C MET A 56 12.76 -25.23 30.83
N LYS A 57 12.53 -25.08 32.15
CA LYS A 57 11.41 -24.31 32.69
C LYS A 57 11.51 -22.84 32.32
N MET A 58 12.70 -22.23 32.41
CA MET A 58 12.91 -20.84 31.99
C MET A 58 12.66 -20.66 30.48
N GLU A 59 13.22 -21.54 29.65
CA GLU A 59 13.00 -21.51 28.18
C GLU A 59 11.50 -21.68 27.83
N HIS A 60 10.80 -22.57 28.54
CA HIS A 60 9.36 -22.75 28.37
C HIS A 60 8.55 -21.52 28.83
N GLU A 61 8.92 -20.89 29.95
CA GLU A 61 8.28 -19.66 30.44
C GLU A 61 8.51 -18.48 29.48
N GLU A 62 9.71 -18.36 28.90
CA GLU A 62 10.02 -17.39 27.86
C GLU A 62 9.20 -17.64 26.59
N TYR A 63 9.10 -18.89 26.13
CA TYR A 63 8.25 -19.27 25.01
C TYR A 63 6.78 -18.89 25.27
N LEU A 64 6.23 -19.19 26.46
CA LEU A 64 4.85 -18.82 26.81
C LEU A 64 4.64 -17.30 26.89
N LYS A 65 5.66 -16.52 27.27
CA LYS A 65 5.59 -15.05 27.22
C LYS A 65 5.58 -14.57 25.77
N TRP A 66 6.49 -15.07 24.95
CA TRP A 66 6.55 -14.75 23.53
C TRP A 66 5.25 -15.11 22.80
N ASP A 67 4.68 -16.29 23.05
CA ASP A 67 3.42 -16.76 22.46
C ASP A 67 2.25 -15.84 22.83
N ARG A 68 2.12 -15.45 24.11
CA ARG A 68 1.12 -14.47 24.55
C ARG A 68 1.31 -13.09 23.91
N GLU A 69 2.54 -12.61 23.80
CA GLU A 69 2.85 -11.34 23.16
C GLU A 69 2.54 -11.37 21.66
N GLU A 70 2.79 -12.50 20.99
CA GLU A 70 2.49 -12.69 19.57
C GLU A 70 0.98 -12.74 19.32
N ILE A 71 0.21 -13.44 20.16
CA ILE A 71 -1.27 -13.42 20.11
C ILE A 71 -1.78 -11.99 20.27
N LEU A 72 -1.32 -11.25 21.28
CA LEU A 72 -1.71 -9.85 21.51
C LEU A 72 -1.28 -8.91 20.38
N ARG A 73 -0.15 -9.19 19.72
CA ARG A 73 0.26 -8.44 18.52
C ARG A 73 -0.68 -8.73 17.36
N SER A 74 -0.96 -10.00 17.10
CA SER A 74 -1.86 -10.44 16.04
C SER A 74 -3.28 -9.88 16.21
N GLU A 75 -3.82 -9.88 17.44
CA GLU A 75 -5.13 -9.28 17.73
C GLU A 75 -5.14 -7.77 17.48
N ARG A 76 -4.09 -7.05 17.88
CA ARG A 76 -3.95 -5.61 17.62
C ARG A 76 -3.86 -5.30 16.14
N GLU A 77 -3.08 -6.09 15.40
CA GLU A 77 -2.96 -5.94 13.94
C GLU A 77 -4.30 -6.19 13.24
N LEU A 78 -5.05 -7.21 13.67
CA LEU A 78 -6.38 -7.51 13.14
C LEU A 78 -7.38 -6.38 13.43
N ASP A 79 -7.42 -5.87 14.66
CA ASP A 79 -8.28 -4.76 15.04
C ASP A 79 -7.92 -3.48 14.27
N GLU A 80 -6.64 -3.17 14.12
CA GLU A 80 -6.19 -2.02 13.32
C GLU A 80 -6.58 -2.17 11.83
N GLN A 81 -6.46 -3.37 11.27
CA GLN A 81 -6.90 -3.67 9.91
C GLN A 81 -8.42 -3.47 9.76
N LEU A 82 -9.21 -4.00 10.69
CA LEU A 82 -10.67 -3.87 10.69
C LEU A 82 -11.09 -2.39 10.81
N ARG A 83 -10.43 -1.61 11.66
CA ARG A 83 -10.65 -0.16 11.78
C ARG A 83 -10.36 0.58 10.48
N LYS A 84 -9.23 0.25 9.81
CA LYS A 84 -8.86 0.84 8.51
C LYS A 84 -9.88 0.48 7.42
N GLU A 85 -10.31 -0.78 7.37
CA GLU A 85 -11.31 -1.24 6.40
C GLU A 85 -12.65 -0.52 6.63
N THR A 86 -13.09 -0.42 7.88
CA THR A 86 -14.31 0.28 8.27
C THR A 86 -14.25 1.76 7.88
N ALA A 87 -13.15 2.45 8.18
CA ALA A 87 -12.96 3.85 7.81
C ALA A 87 -13.02 4.06 6.29
N ARG A 88 -12.47 3.12 5.50
CA ARG A 88 -12.51 3.16 4.03
C ARG A 88 -13.89 2.89 3.45
N LYS A 89 -14.71 2.07 4.12
CA LYS A 89 -16.12 1.85 3.75
C LYS A 89 -16.96 3.10 3.99
N ILE A 90 -16.70 3.82 5.09
CA ILE A 90 -17.43 5.04 5.46
C ILE A 90 -16.98 6.23 4.60
N PHE A 91 -15.66 6.37 4.36
CA PHE A 91 -15.06 7.49 3.65
C PHE A 91 -14.23 7.03 2.45
N PRO A 92 -14.83 6.48 1.39
CA PRO A 92 -14.11 6.01 0.22
C PRO A 92 -13.43 7.20 -0.48
N ARG A 93 -12.12 7.14 -0.74
CA ARG A 93 -11.40 8.23 -1.44
C ARG A 93 -10.62 7.77 -2.65
N THR A 94 -10.20 6.52 -2.68
CA THR A 94 -9.38 5.92 -3.72
C THR A 94 -10.21 5.02 -4.62
N ARG A 95 -9.68 4.65 -5.80
CA ARG A 95 -10.34 3.67 -6.66
C ARG A 95 -10.52 2.31 -5.97
N ALA A 96 -9.55 1.91 -5.15
CA ALA A 96 -9.59 0.66 -4.39
C ALA A 96 -10.75 0.66 -3.39
N ASP A 97 -11.01 1.80 -2.73
CA ASP A 97 -12.12 1.90 -1.77
C ASP A 97 -13.47 1.72 -2.48
N TYR A 98 -13.62 2.29 -3.68
CA TYR A 98 -14.82 2.09 -4.48
C TYR A 98 -14.95 0.65 -4.99
N GLU A 99 -13.87 0.01 -5.44
CA GLU A 99 -13.88 -1.42 -5.80
C GLU A 99 -14.35 -2.31 -4.64
N MET A 100 -13.86 -2.07 -3.43
CA MET A 100 -14.28 -2.76 -2.20
C MET A 100 -15.79 -2.57 -1.95
N LEU A 101 -16.31 -1.36 -2.14
CA LEU A 101 -17.75 -1.10 -2.00
C LEU A 101 -18.58 -1.86 -3.04
N TYR A 102 -18.16 -1.85 -4.32
CA TYR A 102 -18.86 -2.64 -5.35
C TYR A 102 -18.80 -4.14 -5.08
N ALA A 103 -17.66 -4.64 -4.59
CA ALA A 103 -17.50 -6.03 -4.22
C ALA A 103 -18.36 -6.42 -3.03
N THR A 104 -18.51 -5.53 -2.04
CA THR A 104 -19.41 -5.71 -0.90
C THR A 104 -20.86 -5.84 -1.37
N VAL A 105 -21.31 -4.95 -2.27
CA VAL A 105 -22.66 -5.03 -2.88
C VAL A 105 -22.84 -6.32 -3.67
N GLU A 106 -21.83 -6.75 -4.43
CA GLU A 106 -21.89 -7.99 -5.20
C GLU A 106 -21.96 -9.24 -4.32
N ASN A 107 -21.19 -9.28 -3.23
CA ASN A 107 -21.21 -10.37 -2.27
C ASN A 107 -22.56 -10.45 -1.55
N TRP A 108 -23.10 -9.31 -1.13
CA TRP A 108 -24.46 -9.22 -0.59
C TRP A 108 -25.50 -9.72 -1.60
N ARG A 109 -25.43 -9.26 -2.86
CA ARG A 109 -26.33 -9.70 -3.94
C ARG A 109 -26.26 -11.22 -4.13
N LYS A 110 -25.06 -11.81 -4.19
CA LYS A 110 -24.89 -13.27 -4.33
C LYS A 110 -25.45 -14.04 -3.13
N ALA A 111 -25.24 -13.57 -1.91
CA ALA A 111 -25.78 -14.19 -0.70
C ALA A 111 -27.32 -14.13 -0.72
N GLU A 112 -27.88 -12.99 -1.12
CA GLU A 112 -29.33 -12.79 -1.18
C GLU A 112 -29.98 -13.59 -2.31
N VAL A 113 -29.34 -13.68 -3.48
CA VAL A 113 -29.79 -14.56 -4.57
C VAL A 113 -29.85 -16.01 -4.09
N LYS A 114 -28.86 -16.49 -3.32
CA LYS A 114 -28.89 -17.85 -2.74
C LYS A 114 -30.04 -18.01 -1.75
N ARG A 115 -30.26 -17.02 -0.88
CA ARG A 115 -31.39 -17.02 0.08
C ARG A 115 -32.74 -17.08 -0.65
N ILE A 116 -32.96 -16.20 -1.62
CA ILE A 116 -34.21 -16.10 -2.40
C ILE A 116 -34.42 -17.34 -3.27
N SER A 117 -33.34 -17.94 -3.78
CA SER A 117 -33.42 -19.16 -4.59
C SER A 117 -34.07 -20.33 -3.86
N ASN A 118 -33.96 -20.38 -2.53
CA ASN A 118 -34.55 -21.40 -1.66
C ASN A 118 -36.05 -21.20 -1.39
N ILE A 119 -36.62 -20.04 -1.76
CA ILE A 119 -38.06 -19.80 -1.63
C ILE A 119 -38.81 -20.69 -2.63
N LYS A 120 -39.79 -21.46 -2.13
CA LYS A 120 -40.55 -22.43 -2.92
C LYS A 120 -41.68 -21.80 -3.74
N ILE A 121 -42.23 -20.68 -3.29
CA ILE A 121 -43.37 -20.00 -3.93
C ILE A 121 -42.85 -19.04 -4.99
N ASP A 122 -43.25 -19.25 -6.24
CA ASP A 122 -42.76 -18.47 -7.38
C ASP A 122 -43.16 -16.99 -7.34
N ALA A 123 -44.37 -16.68 -6.86
CA ALA A 123 -44.84 -15.29 -6.77
C ALA A 123 -44.02 -14.49 -5.75
N GLU A 124 -43.80 -15.05 -4.56
CA GLU A 124 -42.96 -14.45 -3.51
C GLU A 124 -41.51 -14.34 -3.96
N LYS A 125 -40.98 -15.38 -4.61
CA LYS A 125 -39.63 -15.39 -5.17
C LYS A 125 -39.42 -14.25 -6.18
N LYS A 126 -40.38 -14.02 -7.09
CA LYS A 126 -40.35 -12.91 -8.04
C LYS A 126 -40.40 -11.55 -7.34
N ALA A 127 -41.28 -11.40 -6.34
CA ALA A 127 -41.38 -10.16 -5.57
C ALA A 127 -40.07 -9.83 -4.82
N GLU A 128 -39.47 -10.83 -4.17
CA GLU A 128 -38.18 -10.71 -3.48
C GLU A 128 -37.05 -10.36 -4.44
N PHE A 129 -37.00 -10.95 -5.64
CA PHE A 129 -36.01 -10.58 -6.66
C PHE A 129 -36.19 -9.12 -7.14
N CYS A 130 -37.42 -8.64 -7.29
CA CYS A 130 -37.68 -7.23 -7.61
C CYS A 130 -37.19 -6.30 -6.49
N LEU A 131 -37.44 -6.66 -5.22
CA LEU A 131 -36.96 -5.90 -4.07
C LEU A 131 -35.42 -5.90 -3.99
N LEU A 132 -34.79 -7.05 -4.23
CA LEU A 132 -33.33 -7.18 -4.31
C LEU A 132 -32.75 -6.26 -5.38
N LEU A 133 -33.30 -6.29 -6.60
CA LEU A 133 -32.85 -5.42 -7.69
C LEU A 133 -33.00 -3.94 -7.34
N LYS A 134 -34.12 -3.55 -6.73
CA LYS A 134 -34.34 -2.16 -6.28
C LYS A 134 -33.28 -1.71 -5.28
N LYS A 135 -33.00 -2.53 -4.27
CA LYS A 135 -31.96 -2.27 -3.26
C LYS A 135 -30.54 -2.24 -3.87
N GLU A 136 -30.26 -3.11 -4.84
CA GLU A 136 -28.99 -3.10 -5.59
C GLU A 136 -28.81 -1.78 -6.34
N ILE A 137 -29.82 -1.35 -7.11
CA ILE A 137 -29.78 -0.10 -7.88
C ILE A 137 -29.58 1.10 -6.94
N GLU A 138 -30.30 1.15 -5.83
CA GLU A 138 -30.16 2.23 -4.84
C GLU A 138 -28.76 2.29 -4.23
N SER A 139 -28.18 1.13 -3.89
CA SER A 139 -26.82 1.02 -3.36
C SER A 139 -25.78 1.50 -4.38
N LEU A 140 -25.88 1.03 -5.63
CA LEU A 140 -24.96 1.42 -6.70
C LEU A 140 -25.07 2.91 -7.04
N ASN A 141 -26.29 3.46 -7.10
CA ASN A 141 -26.51 4.88 -7.33
C ASN A 141 -25.90 5.74 -6.22
N THR A 142 -25.97 5.28 -4.97
CA THR A 142 -25.37 5.98 -3.83
C THR A 142 -23.84 5.97 -3.93
N ILE A 143 -23.24 4.83 -4.28
CA ILE A 143 -21.80 4.73 -4.53
C ILE A 143 -21.36 5.67 -5.66
N GLU A 144 -22.06 5.68 -6.79
CA GLU A 144 -21.74 6.54 -7.93
C GLU A 144 -21.91 8.03 -7.61
N ARG A 145 -22.92 8.40 -6.82
CA ARG A 145 -23.12 9.79 -6.36
C ARG A 145 -21.89 10.28 -5.61
N HIS A 146 -21.43 9.54 -4.61
CA HIS A 146 -20.22 9.87 -3.86
C HIS A 146 -18.98 9.91 -4.75
N ARG A 147 -18.85 8.96 -5.69
CA ARG A 147 -17.72 8.92 -6.63
C ARG A 147 -17.68 10.17 -7.52
N LEU A 148 -18.82 10.63 -8.00
CA LEU A 148 -18.94 11.83 -8.82
C LEU A 148 -18.66 13.10 -8.00
N GLU A 149 -19.14 13.19 -6.76
CA GLU A 149 -18.85 14.29 -5.84
C GLU A 149 -17.36 14.41 -5.55
N LEU A 150 -16.70 13.30 -5.18
CA LEU A 150 -15.25 13.31 -4.96
C LEU A 150 -14.46 13.62 -6.23
N LYS A 151 -14.95 13.20 -7.40
CA LYS A 151 -14.33 13.57 -8.67
C LYS A 151 -14.42 15.07 -8.90
N LYS A 152 -15.57 15.70 -8.65
CA LYS A 152 -15.74 17.16 -8.72
C LYS A 152 -14.81 17.87 -7.74
N GLU A 153 -14.74 17.40 -6.49
CA GLU A 153 -13.88 18.00 -5.46
C GLU A 153 -12.39 17.87 -5.81
N LYS A 154 -11.95 16.70 -6.31
CA LYS A 154 -10.57 16.48 -6.77
C LYS A 154 -10.22 17.34 -7.98
N LEU A 155 -11.15 17.52 -8.92
CA LEU A 155 -10.95 18.40 -10.07
C LEU A 155 -10.79 19.85 -9.62
N ALA A 156 -11.68 20.35 -8.75
CA ALA A 156 -11.59 21.70 -8.20
C ALA A 156 -10.26 21.93 -7.46
N LYS A 157 -9.84 20.98 -6.60
CA LYS A 157 -8.52 21.03 -5.93
C LYS A 157 -7.36 21.02 -6.92
N LYS A 158 -7.44 20.22 -8.00
CA LYS A 158 -6.39 20.18 -9.04
C LYS A 158 -6.30 21.52 -9.78
N GLU A 159 -7.43 22.14 -10.09
CA GLU A 159 -7.46 23.45 -10.76
C GLU A 159 -6.87 24.54 -9.88
N LEU A 160 -7.22 24.57 -8.59
CA LEU A 160 -6.65 25.49 -7.61
C LEU A 160 -5.15 25.22 -7.35
N SER A 161 -4.73 23.95 -7.32
CA SER A 161 -3.32 23.59 -7.11
C SER A 161 -2.38 24.16 -8.18
N ILE A 162 -2.86 24.39 -9.41
CA ILE A 162 -2.07 25.05 -10.46
C ILE A 162 -1.78 26.50 -10.07
N ILE A 163 -2.81 27.21 -9.59
CA ILE A 163 -2.70 28.61 -9.15
C ILE A 163 -1.80 28.71 -7.92
N GLU A 164 -1.96 27.79 -6.97
CA GLU A 164 -1.10 27.72 -5.78
C GLU A 164 0.37 27.53 -6.17
N LYS A 165 0.68 26.67 -7.15
CA LYS A 165 2.04 26.47 -7.66
C LYS A 165 2.61 27.71 -8.37
N CYS A 166 1.78 28.47 -9.08
CA CYS A 166 2.25 29.74 -9.67
C CYS A 166 2.67 30.75 -8.60
N ALA A 167 2.05 30.68 -7.42
CA ALA A 167 2.31 31.55 -6.28
C ALA A 167 3.42 31.02 -5.33
N THR A 168 3.97 29.82 -5.56
CA THR A 168 5.05 29.29 -4.72
C THR A 168 6.41 29.88 -5.12
N PRO A 169 7.23 30.32 -4.16
CA PRO A 169 8.60 30.76 -4.43
C PRO A 169 9.46 29.60 -4.93
N ILE A 170 10.48 29.92 -5.71
CA ILE A 170 11.46 28.92 -6.16
C ILE A 170 12.42 28.70 -4.99
N THR A 171 12.55 27.46 -4.51
CA THR A 171 13.50 27.12 -3.44
C THR A 171 14.58 26.16 -3.91
N TRP A 172 15.81 26.38 -3.44
CA TRP A 172 16.94 25.48 -3.67
C TRP A 172 17.90 25.49 -2.47
N LEU A 173 18.69 24.44 -2.34
CA LEU A 173 19.75 24.38 -1.34
C LEU A 173 20.95 25.18 -1.84
N GLY A 174 21.34 26.22 -1.09
CA GLY A 174 22.57 26.96 -1.33
C GLY A 174 23.81 26.12 -1.03
N SER A 175 24.98 26.64 -1.40
CA SER A 175 26.29 26.01 -1.15
C SER A 175 26.54 25.66 0.32
N ASN A 176 25.87 26.35 1.24
CA ASN A 176 26.05 26.19 2.68
C ASN A 176 24.99 25.25 3.31
N GLY A 177 24.23 24.51 2.49
CA GLY A 177 23.14 23.63 2.94
C GLY A 177 21.89 24.35 3.44
N LYS A 178 21.84 25.69 3.34
CA LYS A 178 20.65 26.51 3.70
C LYS A 178 19.71 26.62 2.50
N GLU A 179 18.41 26.48 2.75
CA GLU A 179 17.38 26.70 1.73
C GLU A 179 17.28 28.19 1.42
N VAL A 180 17.47 28.56 0.15
CA VAL A 180 17.29 29.92 -0.37
C VAL A 180 16.00 29.95 -1.16
N SER A 181 15.13 30.92 -0.86
CA SER A 181 13.90 31.18 -1.60
C SER A 181 14.04 32.42 -2.47
N MET A 182 13.54 32.35 -3.70
CA MET A 182 13.51 33.46 -4.65
C MET A 182 12.10 33.70 -5.17
N GLU A 183 11.71 34.96 -5.18
CA GLU A 183 10.45 35.43 -5.73
C GLU A 183 10.72 36.32 -6.93
N THR A 184 10.19 35.93 -8.08
CA THR A 184 10.20 36.76 -9.28
C THR A 184 9.02 37.73 -9.24
N VAL A 185 9.08 38.80 -10.03
CA VAL A 185 7.94 39.72 -10.20
C VAL A 185 6.68 38.97 -10.67
N HIS A 186 6.84 37.95 -11.50
CA HIS A 186 5.72 37.13 -11.97
C HIS A 186 5.14 36.26 -10.85
N ILE A 187 5.96 35.70 -9.94
CA ILE A 187 5.47 34.97 -8.75
C ILE A 187 4.75 35.91 -7.79
N GLN A 188 5.26 37.12 -7.58
CA GLN A 188 4.59 38.15 -6.77
C GLN A 188 3.21 38.48 -7.36
N ARG A 189 3.13 38.65 -8.68
CA ARG A 189 1.86 38.87 -9.39
C ARG A 189 0.90 37.69 -9.22
N ALA A 190 1.38 36.45 -9.33
CA ALA A 190 0.57 35.26 -9.11
C ALA A 190 0.02 35.18 -7.66
N LYS A 191 0.81 35.62 -6.66
CA LYS A 191 0.34 35.76 -5.27
C LYS A 191 -0.77 36.80 -5.14
N GLU A 192 -0.61 37.97 -5.74
CA GLU A 192 -1.65 39.01 -5.74
C GLU A 192 -2.96 38.48 -6.35
N LEU A 193 -2.89 37.85 -7.52
CA LEU A 193 -4.06 37.26 -8.20
C LEU A 193 -4.73 36.17 -7.35
N LYS A 194 -3.93 35.33 -6.69
CA LYS A 194 -4.40 34.31 -5.74
C LYS A 194 -5.15 34.95 -4.57
N GLU A 195 -4.62 36.00 -3.97
CA GLU A 195 -5.30 36.73 -2.89
C GLU A 195 -6.61 37.37 -3.35
N LEU A 196 -6.61 38.00 -4.53
CA LEU A 196 -7.83 38.54 -5.14
C LEU A 196 -8.90 37.45 -5.35
N TYR A 197 -8.49 36.26 -5.77
CA TYR A 197 -9.39 35.11 -5.93
C TYR A 197 -9.99 34.67 -4.59
N TYR A 198 -9.19 34.55 -3.51
CA TYR A 198 -9.74 34.18 -2.20
C TYR A 198 -10.65 35.25 -1.62
N ILE A 199 -10.32 36.53 -1.80
CA ILE A 199 -11.19 37.66 -1.43
C ILE A 199 -12.53 37.55 -2.17
N MET A 200 -12.50 37.31 -3.48
CA MET A 200 -13.71 37.10 -4.29
C MET A 200 -14.53 35.88 -3.86
N CYS A 201 -13.91 34.84 -3.31
CA CYS A 201 -14.59 33.63 -2.87
C CYS A 201 -15.23 33.72 -1.47
N LYS A 202 -15.10 34.83 -0.73
CA LYS A 202 -15.71 34.96 0.60
C LYS A 202 -17.24 34.93 0.54
N GLU A 203 -17.85 33.95 1.20
CA GLU A 203 -19.32 33.73 1.21
C GLU A 203 -20.01 34.27 2.48
N ASN A 204 -19.31 34.36 3.61
CA ASN A 204 -19.84 34.81 4.90
C ASN A 204 -19.77 36.34 5.06
N VAL A 205 -20.39 37.08 4.14
CA VAL A 205 -20.40 38.54 4.13
C VAL A 205 -21.81 39.07 3.91
N THR A 206 -22.09 40.27 4.43
CA THR A 206 -23.38 40.93 4.18
C THR A 206 -23.51 41.33 2.71
N ALA A 207 -24.74 41.53 2.22
CA ALA A 207 -24.95 41.95 0.83
C ALA A 207 -24.22 43.26 0.49
N LYS A 208 -24.19 44.20 1.44
CA LYS A 208 -23.48 45.47 1.31
C LYS A 208 -21.97 45.28 1.21
N GLU A 209 -21.37 44.53 2.14
CA GLU A 209 -19.94 44.19 2.11
C GLU A 209 -19.56 43.46 0.83
N ARG A 210 -20.42 42.56 0.34
CA ARG A 210 -20.20 41.84 -0.92
C ARG A 210 -20.14 42.79 -2.11
N ILE A 211 -21.05 43.76 -2.19
CA ILE A 211 -21.07 44.76 -3.26
C ILE A 211 -19.80 45.62 -3.21
N GLU A 212 -19.42 46.11 -2.02
CA GLU A 212 -18.20 46.91 -1.84
C GLU A 212 -16.94 46.13 -2.28
N LEU A 213 -16.86 44.86 -1.90
CA LEU A 213 -15.78 43.95 -2.30
C LEU A 213 -15.73 43.78 -3.81
N LEU A 214 -16.85 43.46 -4.47
CA LEU A 214 -16.89 43.28 -5.92
C LEU A 214 -16.57 44.58 -6.68
N MET A 215 -16.97 45.73 -6.16
CA MET A 215 -16.63 47.04 -6.74
C MET A 215 -15.14 47.35 -6.62
N SER A 216 -14.51 46.99 -5.49
CA SER A 216 -13.05 47.10 -5.33
C SER A 216 -12.29 46.20 -6.31
N LEU A 217 -12.73 44.94 -6.47
CA LEU A 217 -12.14 44.00 -7.42
C LEU A 217 -12.30 44.48 -8.87
N LYS A 218 -13.47 45.02 -9.22
CA LYS A 218 -13.71 45.64 -10.53
C LYS A 218 -12.72 46.78 -10.79
N TYR A 219 -12.46 47.64 -9.81
CA TYR A 219 -11.51 48.73 -9.98
C TYR A 219 -10.08 48.22 -10.22
N VAL A 220 -9.65 47.21 -9.46
CA VAL A 220 -8.33 46.56 -9.66
C VAL A 220 -8.22 45.93 -11.05
N LEU A 221 -9.25 45.21 -11.51
CA LEU A 221 -9.24 44.52 -12.81
C LEU A 221 -9.31 45.45 -14.03
N LYS A 222 -9.74 46.72 -13.86
CA LYS A 222 -9.70 47.72 -14.94
C LYS A 222 -8.28 48.07 -15.39
N SER A 223 -7.27 47.84 -14.54
CA SER A 223 -5.86 48.05 -14.90
C SER A 223 -5.30 47.00 -15.87
N TYR A 224 -6.03 45.89 -16.08
CA TYR A 224 -5.63 44.79 -16.94
C TYR A 224 -6.26 44.93 -18.33
N ASN A 225 -5.80 44.08 -19.27
CA ASN A 225 -6.34 44.04 -20.62
C ASN A 225 -7.87 43.79 -20.62
N PRO A 226 -8.68 44.74 -21.13
CA PRO A 226 -10.13 44.63 -21.08
C PRO A 226 -10.66 43.44 -21.86
N LYS A 227 -9.95 42.96 -22.90
CA LYS A 227 -10.37 41.78 -23.66
C LYS A 227 -10.47 40.53 -22.79
N LEU A 228 -9.62 40.42 -21.76
CA LEU A 228 -9.58 39.29 -20.85
C LEU A 228 -10.52 39.50 -19.65
N THR A 229 -10.64 40.73 -19.13
CA THR A 229 -11.35 41.00 -17.87
C THR A 229 -12.81 41.44 -18.01
N ASN A 230 -13.26 41.87 -19.20
CA ASN A 230 -14.61 42.42 -19.40
C ASN A 230 -15.73 41.43 -19.04
N GLU A 231 -15.60 40.14 -19.38
CA GLU A 231 -16.62 39.15 -19.01
C GLU A 231 -16.69 39.00 -17.49
N LEU A 232 -15.54 38.93 -16.81
CA LEU A 232 -15.48 38.82 -15.34
C LEU A 232 -16.08 40.05 -14.66
N ILE A 233 -15.78 41.26 -15.17
CA ILE A 233 -16.34 42.51 -14.68
C ILE A 233 -17.86 42.55 -14.88
N SER A 234 -18.37 42.11 -16.04
CA SER A 234 -19.81 42.03 -16.31
C SER A 234 -20.53 41.08 -15.33
N LEU A 235 -19.90 39.96 -14.97
CA LEU A 235 -20.44 39.04 -13.96
C LEU A 235 -20.48 39.67 -12.57
N PHE A 236 -19.46 40.44 -12.19
CA PHE A 236 -19.46 41.20 -10.93
C PHE A 236 -20.59 42.23 -10.89
N GLU A 237 -20.77 43.01 -11.97
CA GLU A 237 -21.85 43.99 -12.07
C GLU A 237 -23.22 43.32 -11.97
N ARG A 238 -23.40 42.16 -12.61
CA ARG A 238 -24.63 41.38 -12.52
C ARG A 238 -24.91 40.88 -11.09
N GLU A 239 -23.89 40.42 -10.37
CA GLU A 239 -24.03 40.03 -8.96
C GLU A 239 -24.42 41.25 -8.10
N CYS A 240 -23.73 42.38 -8.27
CA CYS A 240 -24.03 43.62 -7.56
C CYS A 240 -25.47 44.07 -7.79
N ASN A 241 -25.92 44.16 -9.05
CA ASN A 241 -27.28 44.56 -9.38
C ASN A 241 -28.31 43.62 -8.76
N SER A 242 -28.08 42.31 -8.82
CA SER A 242 -28.99 41.33 -8.23
C SER A 242 -29.10 41.48 -6.71
N LEU A 243 -27.97 41.72 -6.03
CA LEU A 243 -27.95 41.97 -4.58
C LEU A 243 -28.64 43.29 -4.22
N MET A 244 -28.44 44.35 -5.01
CA MET A 244 -29.14 45.63 -4.84
C MET A 244 -30.66 45.50 -4.99
N HIS A 245 -31.12 44.59 -5.85
CA HIS A 245 -32.55 44.27 -6.02
C HIS A 245 -33.09 43.26 -4.98
N GLY A 246 -32.32 42.90 -3.96
CA GLY A 246 -32.77 42.04 -2.86
C GLY A 246 -32.81 40.54 -3.18
N VAL A 247 -32.16 40.10 -4.25
CA VAL A 247 -32.03 38.65 -4.55
C VAL A 247 -31.22 37.97 -3.45
N LYS A 248 -31.69 36.82 -2.97
CA LYS A 248 -31.03 36.08 -1.88
C LYS A 248 -29.72 35.47 -2.37
N ALA A 249 -28.70 35.45 -1.50
CA ALA A 249 -27.39 34.89 -1.82
C ALA A 249 -27.43 33.43 -2.29
N LYS A 250 -28.40 32.63 -1.81
CA LYS A 250 -28.62 31.23 -2.22
C LYS A 250 -28.93 31.10 -3.72
N ASP A 251 -29.68 32.05 -4.27
CA ASP A 251 -30.10 32.04 -5.68
C ASP A 251 -28.97 32.50 -6.62
N LEU A 252 -27.93 33.13 -6.06
CA LEU A 252 -26.74 33.59 -6.79
C LEU A 252 -25.60 32.55 -6.82
N ALA A 253 -25.80 31.35 -6.26
CA ALA A 253 -24.77 30.31 -6.18
C ALA A 253 -24.17 29.95 -7.55
N THR A 254 -25.02 29.78 -8.57
CA THR A 254 -24.58 29.44 -9.94
C THR A 254 -23.79 30.59 -10.58
N LEU A 255 -24.20 31.84 -10.34
CA LEU A 255 -23.48 33.02 -10.84
C LEU A 255 -22.09 33.12 -10.20
N ARG A 256 -22.01 32.89 -8.89
CA ARG A 256 -20.73 32.87 -8.14
C ARG A 256 -19.81 31.76 -8.63
N GLN A 257 -20.32 30.55 -8.84
CA GLN A 257 -19.55 29.44 -9.41
C GLN A 257 -19.01 29.75 -10.81
N ARG A 258 -19.83 30.36 -11.68
CA ARG A 258 -19.38 30.80 -13.01
C ARG A 258 -18.26 31.82 -12.90
N THR A 259 -18.42 32.81 -12.04
CA THR A 259 -17.44 33.88 -11.79
C THR A 259 -16.12 33.33 -11.27
N GLN A 260 -16.18 32.40 -10.30
CA GLN A 260 -15.00 31.69 -9.77
C GLN A 260 -14.28 30.90 -10.86
N LYS A 261 -15.03 30.14 -11.66
CA LYS A 261 -14.47 29.33 -12.74
C LYS A 261 -13.79 30.19 -13.82
N LEU A 262 -14.44 31.28 -14.24
CA LEU A 262 -13.88 32.22 -15.21
C LEU A 262 -12.58 32.83 -14.68
N PHE A 263 -12.53 33.22 -13.40
CA PHE A 263 -11.31 33.79 -12.84
C PHE A 263 -10.17 32.76 -12.77
N ILE A 264 -10.47 31.49 -12.47
CA ILE A 264 -9.51 30.39 -12.55
C ILE A 264 -9.00 30.20 -13.98
N GLU A 265 -9.88 30.26 -14.99
CA GLU A 265 -9.51 30.14 -16.40
C GLU A 265 -8.59 31.30 -16.83
N LEU A 266 -8.88 32.53 -16.40
CA LEU A 266 -8.01 33.69 -16.63
C LEU A 266 -6.64 33.54 -15.95
N MET A 267 -6.58 33.07 -14.70
CA MET A 267 -5.31 32.84 -14.01
C MET A 267 -4.44 31.73 -14.64
N LYS A 268 -5.02 30.89 -15.50
CA LYS A 268 -4.29 29.87 -16.28
C LYS A 268 -3.75 30.41 -17.61
N ASP A 269 -4.23 31.57 -18.06
CA ASP A 269 -3.78 32.21 -19.30
C ASP A 269 -2.41 32.89 -19.08
N PRO A 270 -1.37 32.53 -19.84
CA PRO A 270 -0.06 33.18 -19.78
C PRO A 270 -0.09 34.71 -20.01
N GLU A 271 -1.04 35.23 -20.79
CA GLU A 271 -1.16 36.69 -21.01
C GLU A 271 -1.62 37.42 -19.74
N PHE A 272 -2.44 36.77 -18.93
CA PHE A 272 -2.96 37.34 -17.68
C PHE A 272 -2.05 37.02 -16.47
N ASN A 273 -1.50 35.81 -16.43
CA ASN A 273 -0.57 35.34 -15.42
C ASN A 273 0.68 34.70 -16.07
N PRO A 274 1.79 35.44 -16.21
CA PRO A 274 2.98 34.94 -16.88
C PRO A 274 3.59 33.66 -16.28
N GLU A 275 3.45 33.43 -14.96
CA GLU A 275 3.93 32.18 -14.34
C GLU A 275 3.10 30.95 -14.74
N ALA A 276 1.85 31.14 -15.20
CA ALA A 276 0.98 30.02 -15.60
C ALA A 276 1.59 29.19 -16.75
N ALA A 277 2.38 29.81 -17.63
CA ALA A 277 3.04 29.13 -18.75
C ALA A 277 3.85 27.90 -18.29
N LYS A 278 4.51 27.97 -17.13
CA LYS A 278 5.34 26.87 -16.60
C LYS A 278 4.52 25.68 -16.08
N HIS A 279 3.26 25.92 -15.72
CA HIS A 279 2.41 24.93 -15.03
C HIS A 279 1.25 24.42 -15.89
N VAL A 280 0.87 25.15 -16.94
CA VAL A 280 -0.26 24.84 -17.82
C VAL A 280 0.20 24.25 -19.16
N ALA A 281 1.38 24.63 -19.65
CA ALA A 281 1.86 24.16 -20.95
C ALA A 281 2.02 22.64 -20.99
N PHE A 282 1.22 22.01 -21.85
CA PHE A 282 1.47 20.63 -22.26
C PHE A 282 2.64 20.63 -23.24
N ASP A 283 3.74 19.98 -22.88
CA ASP A 283 4.91 19.86 -23.74
C ASP A 283 4.62 18.92 -24.91
N TRP A 284 4.11 19.49 -26.01
CA TRP A 284 3.82 18.74 -27.23
C TRP A 284 5.08 18.12 -27.82
N LYS A 285 6.17 18.89 -27.89
CA LYS A 285 7.46 18.44 -28.47
C LYS A 285 8.05 17.27 -27.68
N GLY A 286 8.02 17.32 -26.34
CA GLY A 286 8.48 16.23 -25.48
C GLY A 286 7.59 14.97 -25.51
N ASN A 287 6.35 15.08 -26.00
CA ASN A 287 5.36 14.01 -26.03
C ASN A 287 5.04 13.48 -27.44
N GLU A 288 5.69 13.98 -28.49
CA GLU A 288 5.61 13.42 -29.84
C GLU A 288 5.94 11.91 -29.82
N GLY A 289 5.06 11.08 -30.41
CA GLY A 289 5.21 9.62 -30.44
C GLY A 289 4.95 8.89 -29.11
N LYS A 290 4.62 9.61 -28.01
CA LYS A 290 4.30 9.02 -26.69
C LYS A 290 2.80 9.07 -26.34
N MET A 291 2.01 9.70 -27.20
CA MET A 291 0.56 9.83 -27.04
C MET A 291 -0.17 8.70 -27.78
N HIS A 292 -1.10 8.07 -27.08
CA HIS A 292 -1.94 6.99 -27.60
C HIS A 292 -3.41 7.38 -27.52
N PHE A 293 -4.18 6.97 -28.51
CA PHE A 293 -5.62 7.24 -28.58
C PHE A 293 -6.42 6.15 -27.86
N CYS A 294 -7.20 6.56 -26.86
CA CYS A 294 -8.14 5.65 -26.21
C CYS A 294 -9.44 5.58 -27.01
N ARG A 295 -9.83 4.39 -27.49
CA ARG A 295 -11.06 4.19 -28.27
C ARG A 295 -12.34 4.46 -27.48
N GLN A 296 -12.34 4.22 -26.17
CA GLN A 296 -13.54 4.33 -25.33
C GLN A 296 -13.87 5.77 -24.94
N CYS A 297 -12.87 6.57 -24.57
CA CYS A 297 -13.10 7.98 -24.21
C CYS A 297 -12.72 8.97 -25.31
N GLN A 298 -12.23 8.48 -26.45
CA GLN A 298 -11.82 9.26 -27.62
C GLN A 298 -10.84 10.39 -27.29
N ARG A 299 -9.89 10.13 -26.39
CA ARG A 299 -8.87 11.10 -25.96
C ARG A 299 -7.48 10.55 -26.15
N PHE A 300 -6.57 11.43 -26.57
CA PHE A 300 -5.14 11.17 -26.56
C PHE A 300 -4.60 11.27 -25.13
N LYS A 301 -3.82 10.27 -24.73
CA LYS A 301 -3.23 10.16 -23.39
C LYS A 301 -1.82 9.62 -23.51
N VAL A 302 -0.98 9.94 -22.53
CA VAL A 302 0.37 9.38 -22.46
C VAL A 302 0.33 7.87 -22.21
N PHE A 303 1.34 7.15 -22.69
CA PHE A 303 1.45 5.69 -22.55
C PHE A 303 1.18 5.16 -21.13
N ASN A 304 1.69 5.84 -20.10
CA ASN A 304 1.53 5.42 -18.68
C ASN A 304 0.08 5.50 -18.17
N GLU A 305 -0.82 6.12 -18.93
CA GLU A 305 -2.25 6.10 -18.64
C GLU A 305 -2.98 4.91 -19.27
N PHE A 306 -2.26 4.00 -19.94
CA PHE A 306 -2.79 2.76 -20.48
C PHE A 306 -2.29 1.57 -19.68
N SER A 307 -3.18 0.58 -19.57
CA SER A 307 -2.93 -0.65 -18.83
C SER A 307 -2.73 -1.77 -19.86
N PHE A 308 -1.59 -2.46 -19.84
CA PHE A 308 -1.34 -3.63 -20.69
C PHE A 308 -1.77 -4.96 -20.03
N SER A 309 -2.83 -5.61 -20.51
CA SER A 309 -3.29 -6.91 -19.98
C SER A 309 -2.81 -8.06 -20.86
N ALA A 310 -2.58 -9.23 -20.25
CA ALA A 310 -2.21 -10.47 -20.95
C ALA A 310 -3.17 -10.86 -22.09
N LYS A 311 -4.43 -10.42 -22.02
CA LYS A 311 -5.47 -10.72 -23.03
C LYS A 311 -5.51 -9.73 -24.19
N THR A 312 -5.03 -8.50 -24.01
CA THR A 312 -5.15 -7.43 -25.00
C THR A 312 -3.80 -7.16 -25.63
N GLN A 313 -3.64 -7.52 -26.89
CA GLN A 313 -2.41 -7.28 -27.66
C GLN A 313 -2.23 -5.80 -28.05
N THR A 314 -3.23 -4.95 -27.82
CA THR A 314 -3.29 -3.55 -28.26
C THR A 314 -3.68 -2.60 -27.12
N LEU A 315 -3.11 -1.38 -27.14
CA LEU A 315 -3.40 -0.30 -26.18
C LEU A 315 -4.71 0.42 -26.53
N GLU A 316 -5.83 -0.28 -26.46
CA GLU A 316 -7.12 0.28 -26.92
C GLU A 316 -7.83 1.15 -25.89
N LYS A 317 -7.61 0.88 -24.59
CA LYS A 317 -8.33 1.49 -23.47
C LYS A 317 -7.36 2.05 -22.44
N CYS A 318 -7.58 3.29 -22.03
CA CYS A 318 -6.85 3.87 -20.90
C CYS A 318 -7.25 3.20 -19.57
N ILE A 319 -6.38 3.25 -18.55
CA ILE A 319 -6.58 2.68 -17.20
C ILE A 319 -7.95 3.08 -16.64
N SER A 320 -8.38 4.34 -16.84
CA SER A 320 -9.67 4.81 -16.31
C SER A 320 -10.87 4.15 -16.99
N CYS A 321 -10.78 3.92 -18.31
CA CYS A 321 -11.84 3.26 -19.08
C CYS A 321 -11.83 1.76 -18.83
N ALA A 322 -10.64 1.15 -18.77
CA ALA A 322 -10.47 -0.25 -18.41
C ALA A 322 -11.06 -0.53 -17.03
N TRP A 323 -10.74 0.29 -16.03
CA TRP A 323 -11.32 0.21 -14.69
C TRP A 323 -12.85 0.29 -14.71
N THR A 324 -13.43 1.26 -15.43
CA THR A 324 -14.90 1.45 -15.45
C THR A 324 -15.62 0.27 -16.11
N ASP A 325 -15.08 -0.24 -17.23
CA ASP A 325 -15.58 -1.43 -17.92
C ASP A 325 -15.42 -2.68 -17.05
N GLU A 326 -14.32 -2.79 -16.32
CA GLU A 326 -14.04 -3.90 -15.42
C GLU A 326 -14.95 -3.93 -14.19
N THR A 327 -15.15 -2.79 -13.52
CA THR A 327 -16.09 -2.67 -12.40
C THR A 327 -17.53 -2.98 -12.83
N ALA A 328 -17.89 -2.67 -14.08
CA ALA A 328 -19.19 -3.03 -14.64
C ALA A 328 -19.32 -4.55 -14.90
N ARG A 329 -18.24 -5.23 -15.30
CA ARG A 329 -18.25 -6.68 -15.64
C ARG A 329 -18.04 -7.60 -14.44
N SER A 330 -17.10 -7.27 -13.56
CA SER A 330 -16.69 -8.10 -12.43
C SER A 330 -16.39 -7.22 -11.23
N ARG A 331 -17.31 -7.21 -10.26
CA ARG A 331 -17.19 -6.50 -8.98
C ARG A 331 -16.44 -7.38 -7.97
N ASN A 332 -15.24 -7.82 -8.34
CA ASN A 332 -14.40 -8.64 -7.47
C ASN A 332 -13.54 -7.74 -6.60
N ASP A 333 -13.32 -8.13 -5.34
CA ASP A 333 -12.33 -7.47 -4.50
C ASP A 333 -10.92 -7.92 -4.91
N LEU A 334 -10.12 -6.96 -5.38
CA LEU A 334 -8.75 -7.17 -5.83
C LEU A 334 -7.73 -6.74 -4.76
N GLU A 335 -8.17 -6.28 -3.59
CA GLU A 335 -7.29 -5.63 -2.63
C GLU A 335 -6.23 -6.57 -2.04
N SER A 336 -6.63 -7.76 -1.57
CA SER A 336 -5.70 -8.75 -1.03
C SER A 336 -4.63 -9.13 -2.06
N TYR A 337 -5.03 -9.28 -3.32
CA TYR A 337 -4.14 -9.55 -4.45
C TYR A 337 -3.19 -8.38 -4.76
N ARG A 338 -3.66 -7.13 -4.63
CA ARG A 338 -2.81 -5.93 -4.73
C ARG A 338 -1.78 -5.86 -3.63
N PHE A 339 -2.13 -6.27 -2.41
CA PHE A 339 -1.17 -6.35 -1.31
C PHE A 339 -0.07 -7.37 -1.63
N MET A 340 -0.45 -8.57 -2.05
CA MET A 340 0.48 -9.63 -2.46
C MET A 340 1.43 -9.20 -3.59
N ILE A 341 0.92 -8.62 -4.70
CA ILE A 341 1.80 -8.19 -5.80
C ILE A 341 2.72 -7.02 -5.39
N ARG A 342 2.27 -6.13 -4.51
CA ARG A 342 3.13 -5.07 -3.96
C ARG A 342 4.22 -5.64 -3.07
N ALA A 343 3.93 -6.68 -2.29
CA ALA A 343 4.93 -7.40 -1.50
C ALA A 343 5.96 -8.07 -2.41
N LEU A 344 5.51 -8.80 -3.43
CA LEU A 344 6.36 -9.42 -4.44
C LEU A 344 7.27 -8.39 -5.13
N ARG A 345 6.71 -7.27 -5.61
CA ARG A 345 7.49 -6.19 -6.24
C ARG A 345 8.52 -5.56 -5.31
N ARG A 346 8.22 -5.45 -4.01
CA ARG A 346 9.18 -4.95 -3.01
C ARG A 346 10.34 -5.92 -2.86
N GLU A 347 10.06 -7.21 -2.84
CA GLU A 347 11.08 -8.25 -2.72
C GLU A 347 11.98 -8.31 -3.96
N GLU A 348 11.40 -8.27 -5.17
CA GLU A 348 12.17 -8.22 -6.43
C GLU A 348 13.08 -6.99 -6.52
N ARG A 349 12.66 -5.84 -5.97
CA ARG A 349 13.53 -4.64 -5.87
C ARG A 349 14.68 -4.84 -4.89
N ARG A 350 14.44 -5.50 -3.75
CA ARG A 350 15.51 -5.82 -2.78
C ARG A 350 16.57 -6.73 -3.41
N LEU A 351 16.12 -7.68 -4.22
CA LEU A 351 16.99 -8.58 -4.99
C LEU A 351 17.61 -7.93 -6.25
N LYS A 352 17.29 -6.66 -6.55
CA LYS A 352 17.76 -5.90 -7.73
C LYS A 352 17.41 -6.56 -9.09
N CYS A 353 16.34 -7.36 -9.13
CA CYS A 353 15.89 -8.06 -10.34
C CYS A 353 14.86 -7.24 -11.12
N PHE A 354 15.30 -6.15 -11.76
CA PHE A 354 14.40 -5.22 -12.48
C PHE A 354 13.81 -5.80 -13.77
N SER A 355 14.36 -6.90 -14.29
CA SER A 355 13.84 -7.69 -15.41
C SER A 355 12.64 -8.58 -15.06
N SER A 356 12.23 -8.62 -13.79
CA SER A 356 11.09 -9.43 -13.37
C SER A 356 9.78 -8.98 -14.01
N LEU A 357 9.00 -9.95 -14.49
CA LEU A 357 7.64 -9.72 -15.00
C LEU A 357 6.67 -9.21 -13.91
N ALA A 358 7.06 -9.27 -12.63
CA ALA A 358 6.27 -8.76 -11.53
C ALA A 358 5.95 -7.26 -11.69
N PHE A 359 6.85 -6.49 -12.30
CA PHE A 359 6.67 -5.04 -12.49
C PHE A 359 5.63 -4.70 -13.57
N ILE A 360 5.42 -5.59 -14.53
CA ILE A 360 4.53 -5.37 -15.69
C ILE A 360 3.16 -5.99 -15.47
N MET A 361 3.09 -7.09 -14.70
CA MET A 361 1.86 -7.81 -14.47
C MET A 361 0.78 -6.92 -13.83
N GLN A 362 -0.43 -6.93 -14.40
CA GLN A 362 -1.57 -6.19 -13.85
C GLN A 362 -2.23 -6.92 -12.68
N ASP A 363 -2.96 -6.17 -11.86
CA ASP A 363 -3.72 -6.69 -10.73
C ASP A 363 -4.69 -7.82 -11.14
N LYS A 364 -5.38 -7.70 -12.29
CA LYS A 364 -6.30 -8.75 -12.78
C LYS A 364 -5.57 -9.98 -13.32
N ASP A 365 -4.45 -9.78 -13.99
CA ASP A 365 -3.62 -10.88 -14.50
C ASP A 365 -3.02 -11.68 -13.33
N PHE A 366 -2.63 -10.97 -12.28
CA PHE A 366 -2.19 -11.53 -11.01
C PHE A 366 -3.34 -12.23 -10.26
N TYR A 367 -4.53 -11.62 -10.18
CA TYR A 367 -5.73 -12.27 -9.65
C TYR A 367 -6.03 -13.57 -10.39
N ASN A 368 -5.98 -13.57 -11.72
CA ASN A 368 -6.23 -14.75 -12.52
C ASN A 368 -5.14 -15.83 -12.35
N LEU A 369 -3.89 -15.43 -12.09
CA LEU A 369 -2.81 -16.36 -11.75
C LEU A 369 -3.15 -17.06 -10.42
N ILE A 370 -3.51 -16.30 -9.39
CA ILE A 370 -3.78 -16.85 -8.07
C ILE A 370 -5.07 -17.68 -8.04
N VAL A 371 -6.18 -17.14 -8.55
CA VAL A 371 -7.50 -17.79 -8.45
C VAL A 371 -7.63 -18.95 -9.42
N ASN A 372 -7.23 -18.79 -10.68
CA ASN A 372 -7.50 -19.82 -11.68
C ASN A 372 -6.38 -20.86 -11.79
N MET A 373 -5.13 -20.52 -11.45
CA MET A 373 -4.01 -21.48 -11.57
C MET A 373 -3.64 -22.09 -10.21
N TRP A 374 -3.63 -21.27 -9.15
CA TRP A 374 -3.27 -21.73 -7.81
C TRP A 374 -4.47 -21.92 -6.88
N GLN A 375 -5.70 -21.64 -7.33
CA GLN A 375 -6.95 -21.89 -6.60
C GLN A 375 -6.98 -21.26 -5.19
N CYS A 376 -6.26 -20.15 -4.99
CA CYS A 376 -6.19 -19.39 -3.74
C CYS A 376 -5.82 -20.19 -2.48
N HIS A 377 -5.02 -21.24 -2.57
CA HIS A 377 -4.54 -21.97 -1.40
C HIS A 377 -3.04 -22.25 -1.45
N SER A 378 -2.41 -22.40 -0.29
CA SER A 378 -1.07 -22.97 -0.20
C SER A 378 -1.14 -24.46 -0.57
N PRO A 379 -0.35 -24.96 -1.52
CA PRO A 379 -0.28 -26.38 -1.82
C PRO A 379 0.31 -27.25 -0.69
N LEU A 380 0.96 -26.65 0.32
CA LEU A 380 1.59 -27.40 1.43
C LEU A 380 0.65 -27.50 2.63
N SER A 381 0.17 -26.36 3.15
CA SER A 381 -0.72 -26.32 4.32
C SER A 381 -2.21 -26.26 3.99
N GLU A 382 -2.60 -26.18 2.70
CA GLU A 382 -3.99 -25.96 2.23
C GLU A 382 -4.66 -24.67 2.77
N GLU A 383 -3.89 -23.77 3.38
CA GLU A 383 -4.40 -22.49 3.91
C GLU A 383 -4.94 -21.63 2.75
N ALA A 384 -6.17 -21.15 2.89
CA ALA A 384 -6.89 -20.41 1.84
C ALA A 384 -7.02 -18.90 2.10
N ASP A 385 -6.53 -18.40 3.23
CA ASP A 385 -6.62 -16.98 3.60
C ASP A 385 -5.69 -16.11 2.72
N PRO A 386 -6.21 -15.22 1.85
CA PRO A 386 -5.40 -14.41 0.95
C PRO A 386 -4.41 -13.47 1.64
N TYR A 387 -4.60 -13.15 2.93
CA TYR A 387 -3.70 -12.27 3.68
C TYR A 387 -2.47 -12.99 4.26
N LYS A 388 -2.59 -14.30 4.52
CA LYS A 388 -1.47 -15.13 4.99
C LYS A 388 -0.65 -15.70 3.84
N LEU A 389 -1.22 -15.74 2.65
CA LEU A 389 -0.58 -16.22 1.44
C LEU A 389 0.35 -15.17 0.84
N CYS A 390 1.45 -15.67 0.29
CA CYS A 390 2.41 -14.88 -0.46
C CYS A 390 2.82 -15.64 -1.73
N LEU A 391 3.03 -14.91 -2.81
CA LEU A 391 3.52 -15.44 -4.07
C LEU A 391 5.01 -15.11 -4.17
N GLY A 392 5.85 -16.14 -4.28
CA GLY A 392 7.30 -16.01 -4.34
C GLY A 392 7.89 -16.74 -5.55
N ARG A 393 9.22 -16.81 -5.61
CA ARG A 393 9.97 -17.56 -6.63
C ARG A 393 9.91 -19.05 -6.30
N TRP A 394 9.75 -19.89 -7.32
CA TRP A 394 9.90 -21.34 -7.17
C TRP A 394 11.39 -21.74 -7.22
N ASP A 395 12.11 -21.27 -8.23
CA ASP A 395 13.56 -21.37 -8.34
C ASP A 395 14.17 -20.03 -7.95
N VAL A 396 14.82 -19.99 -6.78
CA VAL A 396 15.43 -18.78 -6.19
C VAL A 396 16.50 -18.19 -7.11
N THR A 397 17.17 -19.04 -7.91
CA THR A 397 18.26 -18.61 -8.80
C THR A 397 17.80 -17.81 -10.00
N LYS A 398 16.52 -17.91 -10.36
CA LYS A 398 15.93 -17.23 -11.52
C LYS A 398 15.04 -16.08 -11.09
N ASP A 399 14.93 -15.09 -11.96
CA ASP A 399 13.98 -13.97 -11.76
C ASP A 399 12.55 -14.50 -11.65
N TRP A 400 11.72 -13.73 -10.94
CA TRP A 400 10.31 -14.08 -10.83
C TRP A 400 9.59 -13.96 -12.17
N THR A 401 8.88 -15.00 -12.55
CA THR A 401 7.95 -15.04 -13.69
C THR A 401 6.70 -15.82 -13.30
N PRO A 402 5.58 -15.70 -14.05
CA PRO A 402 4.38 -16.51 -13.80
C PRO A 402 4.61 -18.02 -13.88
N TRP A 403 5.67 -18.47 -14.56
CA TRP A 403 6.10 -19.89 -14.66
C TRP A 403 7.35 -20.20 -13.83
N ASN A 404 7.73 -19.30 -12.92
CA ASN A 404 8.73 -19.50 -11.88
C ASN A 404 8.18 -18.97 -10.55
N CYS A 405 6.95 -19.35 -10.21
CA CYS A 405 6.27 -18.85 -9.02
C CYS A 405 5.68 -19.97 -8.17
N VAL A 406 5.49 -19.71 -6.88
CA VAL A 406 4.76 -20.60 -5.96
C VAL A 406 4.00 -19.78 -4.94
N ILE A 407 2.77 -20.19 -4.62
CA ILE A 407 1.96 -19.60 -3.55
C ILE A 407 2.18 -20.43 -2.30
N LEU A 408 2.62 -19.78 -1.21
CA LEU A 408 2.83 -20.41 0.09
C LEU A 408 2.41 -19.44 1.20
N THR A 409 2.30 -19.91 2.44
CA THR A 409 2.20 -19.01 3.60
C THR A 409 3.50 -18.25 3.81
N ASN A 410 3.46 -17.14 4.55
CA ASN A 410 4.68 -16.37 4.84
C ASN A 410 5.78 -17.21 5.51
N ASP A 411 5.42 -18.14 6.39
CA ASP A 411 6.38 -19.00 7.09
C ASP A 411 6.93 -20.11 6.19
N GLU A 412 6.07 -20.72 5.37
CA GLU A 412 6.49 -21.68 4.34
C GLU A 412 7.44 -21.05 3.32
N MET A 413 7.19 -19.80 2.93
CA MET A 413 8.05 -19.08 1.99
C MET A 413 9.44 -18.80 2.59
N ARG A 414 9.51 -18.45 3.88
CA ARG A 414 10.79 -18.30 4.59
C ARG A 414 11.58 -19.61 4.62
N ALA A 415 10.89 -20.73 4.84
CA ALA A 415 11.51 -22.05 4.76
C ALA A 415 11.97 -22.36 3.32
N HIS A 416 11.12 -22.08 2.33
CA HIS A 416 11.40 -22.33 0.90
C HIS A 416 12.65 -21.60 0.40
N VAL A 417 12.84 -20.33 0.79
CA VAL A 417 14.02 -19.55 0.39
C VAL A 417 15.34 -20.18 0.86
N ASN A 418 15.31 -20.92 1.97
CA ASN A 418 16.50 -21.60 2.52
C ASN A 418 16.76 -22.98 1.88
N VAL A 419 15.89 -23.45 0.99
CA VAL A 419 16.03 -24.76 0.33
C VAL A 419 17.10 -24.68 -0.76
N LYS A 420 18.19 -25.43 -0.60
CA LYS A 420 19.28 -25.49 -1.58
C LYS A 420 18.93 -26.32 -2.83
N ASN A 421 18.21 -27.43 -2.65
CA ASN A 421 17.85 -28.33 -3.76
C ASN A 421 16.36 -28.71 -3.72
N ILE A 422 15.60 -28.16 -4.65
CA ILE A 422 14.15 -28.34 -4.77
C ILE A 422 13.80 -29.82 -5.03
N LYS A 423 14.61 -30.52 -5.83
CA LYS A 423 14.33 -31.91 -6.25
C LYS A 423 14.48 -32.93 -5.12
N GLU A 424 15.34 -32.63 -4.14
CA GLU A 424 15.58 -33.51 -2.99
C GLU A 424 14.63 -33.19 -1.82
N THR A 425 14.16 -31.94 -1.73
CA THR A 425 13.36 -31.47 -0.59
C THR A 425 11.86 -31.71 -0.79
N TYR A 426 11.36 -31.57 -2.03
CA TYR A 426 9.94 -31.71 -2.33
C TYR A 426 9.60 -33.05 -2.96
N ALA A 427 8.41 -33.58 -2.63
CA ALA A 427 7.90 -34.80 -3.23
C ALA A 427 7.72 -34.65 -4.75
N GLN A 428 8.02 -35.72 -5.50
CA GLN A 428 8.01 -35.69 -6.97
C GLN A 428 6.63 -35.35 -7.56
N ASN A 429 5.56 -35.78 -6.90
CA ASN A 429 4.17 -35.45 -7.29
C ASN A 429 3.90 -33.95 -7.16
N PHE A 430 4.40 -33.31 -6.11
CA PHE A 430 4.25 -31.88 -5.89
C PHE A 430 5.02 -31.07 -6.95
N ILE A 431 6.25 -31.48 -7.28
CA ILE A 431 7.04 -30.86 -8.34
C ILE A 431 6.31 -30.99 -9.70
N ALA A 432 5.70 -32.14 -9.98
CA ALA A 432 4.94 -32.35 -11.20
C ALA A 432 3.70 -31.45 -11.30
N ASP A 433 2.96 -31.28 -10.20
CA ASP A 433 1.81 -30.37 -10.12
C ASP A 433 2.22 -28.91 -10.34
N VAL A 434 3.26 -28.45 -9.64
CA VAL A 434 3.82 -27.10 -9.83
C VAL A 434 4.27 -26.90 -11.28
N GLY A 435 4.94 -27.89 -11.87
CA GLY A 435 5.37 -27.85 -13.26
C GLY A 435 4.22 -27.84 -14.28
N LEU A 436 3.05 -28.42 -13.96
CA LEU A 436 1.84 -28.30 -14.78
C LEU A 436 1.27 -26.88 -14.69
N LYS A 437 1.17 -26.32 -13.49
CA LYS A 437 0.72 -24.93 -13.26
C LYS A 437 1.61 -23.93 -13.98
N HIS A 438 2.93 -24.11 -13.93
CA HIS A 438 3.89 -23.28 -14.67
C HIS A 438 3.69 -23.34 -16.18
N ARG A 439 3.46 -24.53 -16.76
CA ARG A 439 3.15 -24.67 -18.19
C ARG A 439 1.84 -23.99 -18.59
N MET A 440 0.82 -24.04 -17.72
CA MET A 440 -0.42 -23.30 -17.95
C MET A 440 -0.19 -21.78 -17.89
N ALA A 441 0.62 -21.32 -16.94
CA ALA A 441 0.99 -19.91 -16.80
C ALA A 441 1.77 -19.41 -18.02
N GLU A 442 2.75 -20.17 -18.50
CA GLU A 442 3.54 -19.83 -19.68
C GLU A 442 2.66 -19.65 -20.92
N ARG A 443 1.73 -20.57 -21.18
CA ARG A 443 0.81 -20.44 -22.33
C ARG A 443 -0.01 -19.15 -22.28
N LYS A 444 -0.49 -18.77 -21.09
CA LYS A 444 -1.35 -17.60 -20.90
C LYS A 444 -0.58 -16.27 -20.89
N PHE A 445 0.63 -16.26 -20.32
CA PHE A 445 1.40 -15.04 -20.07
C PHE A 445 2.61 -14.86 -20.97
N SER A 446 2.92 -15.81 -21.86
CA SER A 446 4.05 -15.73 -22.81
C SER A 446 4.04 -14.45 -23.65
N HIS A 447 2.86 -13.93 -24.00
CA HIS A 447 2.72 -12.68 -24.72
C HIS A 447 3.23 -11.47 -23.91
N LEU A 448 2.98 -11.44 -22.59
CA LEU A 448 3.48 -10.34 -21.75
C LEU A 448 5.01 -10.21 -21.83
N PHE A 449 5.70 -11.36 -21.87
CA PHE A 449 7.15 -11.43 -21.93
C PHE A 449 7.72 -11.03 -23.29
N LYS A 450 7.06 -11.38 -24.39
CA LYS A 450 7.47 -10.93 -25.74
C LYS A 450 7.40 -9.41 -25.85
N TYR A 451 6.35 -8.81 -25.30
CA TYR A 451 6.18 -7.37 -25.28
C TYR A 451 7.19 -6.67 -24.37
N ASP A 452 7.45 -7.20 -23.17
CA ASP A 452 8.48 -6.66 -22.27
C ASP A 452 9.85 -6.55 -22.97
N LYS A 453 10.29 -7.61 -23.63
CA LYS A 453 11.55 -7.61 -24.39
C LYS A 453 11.59 -6.58 -25.51
N GLN A 454 10.50 -6.44 -26.27
CA GLN A 454 10.41 -5.43 -27.34
C GLN A 454 10.51 -4.00 -26.81
N TYR A 455 9.91 -3.74 -25.65
CA TYR A 455 9.88 -2.39 -25.07
C TYR A 455 11.15 -2.05 -24.27
N ALA A 456 11.74 -3.01 -23.56
CA ALA A 456 13.06 -2.87 -22.96
C ALA A 456 14.11 -2.55 -24.03
N ALA A 457 14.08 -3.25 -25.17
CA ALA A 457 14.94 -2.97 -26.32
C ALA A 457 14.69 -1.58 -26.95
N SER A 458 13.46 -1.05 -26.87
CA SER A 458 13.11 0.27 -27.41
C SER A 458 13.55 1.45 -26.55
N GLY A 459 14.12 1.23 -25.36
CA GLY A 459 14.54 2.29 -24.42
C GLY A 459 13.38 3.09 -23.77
N LYS A 460 12.13 2.85 -24.18
CA LYS A 460 10.94 3.56 -23.70
C LYS A 460 10.57 3.24 -22.24
N TRP A 461 11.12 2.16 -21.67
CA TRP A 461 10.84 1.71 -20.32
C TRP A 461 11.35 2.69 -19.24
N PHE A 462 12.52 3.30 -19.46
CA PHE A 462 13.11 4.27 -18.52
C PHE A 462 12.32 5.61 -18.48
N ALA A 463 11.58 5.95 -19.53
CA ALA A 463 10.68 7.11 -19.52
C ALA A 463 9.41 6.89 -18.66
N VAL A 464 9.08 5.64 -18.31
CA VAL A 464 7.95 5.27 -17.45
C VAL A 464 8.31 5.41 -15.98
N THR A 465 9.55 5.12 -15.60
CA THR A 465 10.04 5.21 -14.22
C THR A 465 10.20 6.65 -13.72
N ASP A 466 10.43 7.61 -14.63
CA ASP A 466 10.50 9.04 -14.29
C ASP A 466 9.14 9.74 -14.22
N ALA A 467 8.08 9.08 -14.70
CA ALA A 467 6.72 9.59 -14.58
C ALA A 467 6.16 9.32 -13.17
N LYS A 468 5.63 10.37 -12.55
CA LYS A 468 5.13 10.51 -11.18
C LYS A 468 4.07 9.48 -10.69
N GLY A 469 3.77 8.41 -11.44
CA GLY A 469 2.75 7.40 -11.14
C GLY A 469 3.23 6.17 -10.34
N TYR A 470 4.54 5.91 -10.27
CA TYR A 470 5.13 4.81 -9.48
C TYR A 470 6.03 5.29 -8.32
N LYS A 471 6.02 6.60 -8.01
CA LYS A 471 6.49 7.08 -6.71
C LYS A 471 5.38 6.78 -5.70
N SER A 472 5.52 5.67 -4.97
CA SER A 472 4.94 5.58 -3.63
C SER A 472 5.30 6.86 -2.92
N GLN A 473 4.31 7.59 -2.40
CA GLN A 473 4.56 8.71 -1.50
C GLN A 473 5.59 8.23 -0.46
N PRO A 474 6.74 8.91 -0.32
CA PRO A 474 7.54 8.70 0.87
C PRO A 474 6.66 9.10 2.06
N GLN A 475 6.66 8.26 3.09
CA GLN A 475 6.14 8.62 4.41
C GLN A 475 6.84 9.86 4.93
#